data_AF-A0A7C7K4B0-F1
#
_entry.id   AF-A0A7C7K4B0-F1
#
_cell.length_a   1.000
_cell.length_b   1.000
_cell.length_c   1.000
_cell.angle_alpha   90.00
_cell.angle_beta   90.00
_cell.angle_gamma   90.00
#
_symmetry.space_group_name_H-M   'P 1'
#
loop_
_entity.id
_entity.type
_entity.pdbx_description
1 polymer ?
#
loop_
_entity_poly.entity_id
_entity_poly.type
_entity_poly.pdbx_seq_one_letter_code
_entity_poly.pdbx_strand_id
1 'polypeptide(L)' 'MHTVRIPKIIQFGKDAISEAEYPKNALIVTTAPPEISGRWLDKMGIQDYMLYD' A
#
# COMPACT_ATOMS: atom_id res chain seq x y z
N MET A 1 -7.13 -12.73 -31.21
CA MET A 1 -7.73 -11.72 -30.30
C MET A 1 -6.76 -11.50 -29.15
N HIS A 2 -6.25 -10.28 -28.96
CA HIS A 2 -5.39 -9.99 -27.80
C HIS A 2 -6.28 -9.54 -26.65
N THR A 3 -6.26 -10.28 -25.54
CA THR A 3 -7.00 -9.93 -24.32
C THR A 3 -6.11 -9.11 -23.41
N VAL A 4 -6.53 -7.90 -23.08
CA VAL A 4 -5.87 -7.07 -22.07
C VAL A 4 -6.52 -7.34 -20.72
N ARG A 5 -5.71 -7.63 -19.70
CA ARG A 5 -6.16 -7.78 -18.31
C ARG A 5 -5.76 -6.54 -17.53
N ILE A 6 -6.72 -5.94 -16.83
CA ILE A 6 -6.53 -4.72 -16.05
C ILE A 6 -6.85 -5.04 -14.58
N PRO A 7 -6.14 -4.43 -13.60
CA PRO A 7 -6.50 -4.53 -12.19
C PRO A 7 -7.94 -4.10 -11.92
N LYS A 8 -8.57 -4.72 -10.91
CA LYS A 8 -9.93 -4.38 -10.47
C LYS A 8 -10.03 -2.94 -9.97
N ILE A 9 -8.98 -2.43 -9.35
CA ILE A 9 -8.93 -1.09 -8.76
C ILE A 9 -7.56 -0.48 -9.11
N ILE A 10 -7.57 0.76 -9.60
CA ILE A 10 -6.38 1.60 -9.73
C ILE A 10 -6.76 2.97 -9.18
N GLN A 11 -6.02 3.45 -8.18
CA GLN A 11 -6.26 4.75 -7.56
C GLN A 11 -5.20 5.76 -8.04
N PHE A 12 -5.65 6.95 -8.43
CA PHE A 12 -4.81 8.03 -8.93
C PHE A 12 -5.14 9.33 -8.23
N GLY A 13 -4.14 10.18 -8.02
CA GLY A 13 -4.29 11.47 -7.36
C GLY A 13 -3.00 11.91 -6.69
N LYS A 14 -2.94 13.19 -6.30
CA LYS A 14 -1.79 13.75 -5.59
C LYS A 14 -1.52 13.03 -4.25
N ASP A 15 -2.60 12.67 -3.57
CA ASP A 15 -2.58 12.10 -2.22
C ASP A 15 -3.18 10.68 -2.16
N ALA A 16 -3.26 9.99 -3.31
CA ALA A 16 -3.92 8.69 -3.47
C ALA A 16 -3.40 7.61 -2.49
N ILE A 17 -2.12 7.67 -2.10
CA ILE A 17 -1.55 6.73 -1.13
C ILE A 17 -2.15 6.91 0.27
N SER A 18 -2.51 8.13 0.65
CA SER A 18 -3.08 8.47 1.96
C SER A 18 -4.60 8.37 2.00
N GLU A 19 -5.25 8.53 0.85
CA GLU A 19 -6.71 8.43 0.69
C GLU A 19 -7.18 7.01 0.35
N ALA A 20 -6.24 6.10 0.03
CA ALA A 20 -6.56 4.72 -0.26
C ALA A 20 -7.08 3.97 0.97
N GLU A 21 -8.10 3.14 0.75
CA GLU A 21 -8.57 2.20 1.76
C GLU A 21 -7.66 0.97 1.81
N TYR A 22 -7.02 0.76 2.96
CA TYR A 22 -6.22 -0.42 3.23
C TYR A 22 -6.96 -1.40 4.15
N PRO A 23 -6.79 -2.71 3.94
CA PRO A 23 -7.35 -3.71 4.84
C PRO A 23 -6.68 -3.65 6.21
N LYS A 24 -7.46 -3.91 7.27
CA LYS A 24 -6.94 -4.15 8.62
C LYS A 24 -6.27 -5.52 8.70
N ASN A 25 -5.33 -5.72 9.63
CA ASN A 25 -4.62 -7.00 9.80
C ASN A 25 -3.86 -7.43 8.55
N ALA A 26 -3.32 -6.46 7.80
CA ALA A 26 -2.56 -6.72 6.60
C ALA A 26 -1.13 -7.19 6.91
N LEU A 27 -0.60 -8.09 6.08
CA LEU A 27 0.84 -8.36 6.01
C LEU A 27 1.47 -7.39 5.02
N ILE A 28 2.41 -6.59 5.51
CA ILE A 28 3.19 -5.65 4.72
C ILE A 28 4.54 -6.28 4.43
N VAL A 29 4.88 -6.39 3.16
CA VAL A 29 6.17 -6.90 2.69
C VAL A 29 6.90 -5.74 2.04
N THR A 30 8.09 -5.41 2.54
CA THR A 30 8.87 -4.29 2.02
C THR A 30 10.35 -4.64 2.03
N THR A 31 11.08 -4.18 1.03
CA THR A 31 12.55 -4.23 1.03
C THR A 31 13.16 -2.89 1.46
N ALA A 32 12.33 -1.94 1.87
CA ALA A 32 12.78 -0.62 2.28
C ALA A 32 13.24 -0.68 3.75
N PRO A 33 14.39 -0.06 4.09
CA PRO A 33 14.85 0.01 5.47
C PRO A 33 13.77 0.56 6.42
N PRO A 34 13.73 0.14 7.70
CA PRO A 34 12.71 0.54 8.67
C PRO A 34 12.44 2.05 8.75
N GLU A 35 13.49 2.86 8.68
CA GLU A 35 13.38 4.33 8.73
C GLU A 35 12.63 4.94 7.54
N ILE A 36 12.66 4.24 6.39
CA ILE A 36 11.98 4.67 5.16
C ILE A 36 10.58 4.07 5.13
N SER A 37 10.44 2.76 5.39
CA SER A 37 9.13 2.09 5.37
C SER A 37 8.18 2.72 6.39
N GLY A 38 8.65 3.04 7.60
CA GLY A 38 7.83 3.70 8.63
C GLY A 38 7.16 4.99 8.13
N ARG A 39 7.89 5.87 7.45
CA ARG A 39 7.34 7.13 6.90
C ARG A 39 6.23 6.89 5.87
N TRP A 40 6.35 5.84 5.07
CA TRP A 40 5.33 5.48 4.10
C TRP A 40 4.11 4.89 4.79
N LEU A 41 4.29 4.02 5.77
CA LEU A 41 3.20 3.40 6.52
C LEU A 41 2.39 4.44 7.30
N ASP A 42 3.06 5.40 7.93
CA ASP A 42 2.42 6.53 8.57
C ASP A 42 1.61 7.36 7.57
N LYS A 43 2.17 7.60 6.38
CA LYS A 43 1.47 8.33 5.31
C LYS A 43 0.28 7.56 4.74
N MET A 44 0.35 6.24 4.69
CA MET A 44 -0.72 5.35 4.22
C MET A 44 -1.83 5.17 5.26
N GLY A 45 -1.57 5.46 6.53
CA GLY A 45 -2.56 5.35 7.60
C GLY A 45 -3.01 3.91 7.87
N ILE A 46 -2.17 2.91 7.53
CA ILE A 46 -2.51 1.50 7.74
C ILE A 46 -2.46 1.19 9.23
N GLN A 47 -3.53 0.56 9.73
CA GLN A 47 -3.66 0.18 11.13
C GLN A 47 -3.59 -1.34 11.28
N ASP A 48 -3.13 -1.78 12.45
CA ASP A 48 -3.09 -3.19 12.84
C ASP A 48 -2.41 -4.08 11.79
N TYR A 49 -1.16 -3.79 11.41
CA TYR A 49 -0.44 -4.56 10.40
C TYR A 49 0.70 -5.41 10.99
N MET A 50 1.09 -6.46 10.27
CA MET A 50 2.34 -7.17 10.48
C MET A 50 3.35 -6.71 9.43
N LEU A 51 4.60 -6.46 9.84
CA LEU A 51 5.67 -6.10 8.92
C LEU A 51 6.60 -7.29 8.72
N TYR A 52 6.84 -7.63 7.46
CA TYR A 52 7.90 -8.52 7.01
C TYR A 52 8.93 -7.67 6.26
N ASP A 53 10.00 -7.36 6.96
CA ASP A 53 11.23 -6.70 6.48
C ASP A 53 12.22 -7.78 6.02
#